data_AF-A0AAU5IHY2-F1
#
_entry.id   AF-A0AAU5IHY2-F1
#
_cell.length_a   1.000
_cell.length_b   1.000
_cell.length_c   1.000
_cell.angle_alpha   90.00
_cell.angle_beta   90.00
_cell.angle_gamma   90.00
#
_symmetry.space_group_name_H-M   'P 1'
#
loop_
_entity.id
_entity.type
_entity.pdbx_description
1 polymer ?
#
loop_
_entity_poly.entity_id
_entity_poly.type
_entity_poly.pdbx_seq_one_letter_code
_entity_poly.pdbx_strand_id
1 'polypeptide(L)'
;MSFGDPNPNNPYGQQPGQQPGQPPQGQPPQGQPGYGYPQQAPQGVPPQGQPGYGYPQQQPGVPPQGQPGYGYPQQAPGTLQANSGYINIPTLGTVEVASMGRRLGARCIDAVVIGVLYGILSAIGLASALGLAKSTDDCGSNLDPGYQSCVNDASVSIIATMFGVLALFILITLLYEWLLISLIGATLGKKALGLKVVKENTGMAPGLGAGFIRWIIPIVGAFLCYIGAILTYLSPFFDNSGKLQGWHDRAAGTLVIKQ
;
A
#
# COMPACT_ATOMS: atom_id res chain seq x y z
N MET A 1 -3.00 53.44 -58.57
CA MET A 1 -4.44 53.55 -58.25
C MET A 1 -4.81 52.40 -57.33
N SER A 2 -5.68 52.69 -56.37
CA SER A 2 -6.55 51.76 -55.63
C SER A 2 -5.97 50.87 -54.51
N PHE A 3 -6.53 51.17 -53.33
CA PHE A 3 -6.64 50.47 -52.06
C PHE A 3 -7.07 49.00 -52.12
N GLY A 4 -6.81 48.28 -51.03
CA GLY A 4 -7.56 47.08 -50.62
C GLY A 4 -6.83 46.23 -49.58
N ASP A 5 -7.22 46.35 -48.32
CA ASP A 5 -6.66 45.69 -47.13
C ASP A 5 -6.65 44.13 -47.19
N PRO A 6 -5.69 43.45 -46.52
CA PRO A 6 -5.69 41.99 -46.40
C PRO A 6 -6.38 41.46 -45.14
N ASN A 7 -7.17 40.42 -45.39
CA ASN A 7 -7.88 39.49 -44.51
C ASN A 7 -6.99 38.88 -43.38
N PRO A 8 -7.49 38.77 -42.13
CA PRO A 8 -6.72 38.27 -40.99
C PRO A 8 -6.87 36.75 -40.79
N ASN A 9 -5.76 36.01 -40.79
CA ASN A 9 -5.44 35.00 -39.76
C ASN A 9 -4.11 34.28 -40.06
N ASN A 10 -3.14 34.63 -39.22
CA ASN A 10 -1.88 33.99 -38.81
C ASN A 10 -1.68 32.52 -39.23
N PRO A 11 -0.47 32.07 -39.67
CA PRO A 11 0.48 31.56 -38.67
C PRO A 11 2.00 31.55 -39.08
N TYR A 12 2.89 31.56 -38.07
CA TYR A 12 4.35 31.25 -38.10
C TYR A 12 5.37 32.34 -38.52
N GLY A 13 6.47 32.42 -37.75
CA GLY A 13 7.79 32.88 -38.23
C GLY A 13 8.50 33.89 -37.32
N GLN A 14 9.23 33.45 -36.29
CA GLN A 14 10.71 33.42 -36.20
C GLN A 14 11.46 34.77 -36.28
N GLN A 15 12.28 35.06 -35.25
CA GLN A 15 13.43 35.97 -35.35
C GLN A 15 14.61 35.48 -34.47
N PRO A 16 15.87 35.47 -34.99
CA PRO A 16 17.11 35.19 -34.24
C PRO A 16 18.03 36.41 -34.08
N GLY A 17 19.03 36.36 -33.17
CA GLY A 17 20.17 37.30 -33.12
C GLY A 17 21.12 37.08 -31.92
N GLN A 18 22.44 37.13 -32.15
CA GLN A 18 23.56 36.65 -31.29
C GLN A 18 24.42 37.78 -30.63
N GLN A 19 24.94 37.53 -29.40
CA GLN A 19 26.30 37.76 -28.77
C GLN A 19 27.03 39.16 -28.70
N PRO A 20 28.17 39.36 -27.99
CA PRO A 20 28.67 38.95 -26.62
C PRO A 20 29.48 40.05 -25.82
N GLY A 21 29.87 39.81 -24.53
CA GLY A 21 30.94 40.58 -23.81
C GLY A 21 31.05 40.43 -22.26
N GLN A 22 32.25 40.16 -21.70
CA GLN A 22 32.67 39.89 -20.29
C GLN A 22 33.55 41.05 -19.68
N PRO A 23 34.22 41.00 -18.48
CA PRO A 23 33.94 40.62 -17.05
C PRO A 23 34.48 41.73 -16.04
N PRO A 24 35.10 41.53 -14.82
CA PRO A 24 34.93 40.67 -13.60
C PRO A 24 34.96 41.47 -12.22
N GLN A 25 34.88 40.76 -11.05
CA GLN A 25 35.40 41.06 -9.65
C GLN A 25 34.32 40.78 -8.55
N GLY A 26 34.53 40.15 -7.37
CA GLY A 26 35.65 39.53 -6.65
C GLY A 26 35.14 38.86 -5.34
N GLN A 27 35.87 37.86 -4.82
CA GLN A 27 35.77 37.22 -3.46
C GLN A 27 36.55 38.07 -2.40
N PRO A 28 36.75 37.71 -1.08
CA PRO A 28 36.34 36.61 -0.15
C PRO A 28 35.87 37.22 1.25
N PRO A 29 36.05 36.68 2.50
CA PRO A 29 36.52 35.36 3.02
C PRO A 29 35.75 34.74 4.23
N GLN A 30 36.15 33.50 4.55
CA GLN A 30 35.90 32.71 5.76
C GLN A 30 36.58 33.29 7.02
N GLY A 31 36.01 33.05 8.21
CA GLY A 31 36.63 33.31 9.52
C GLY A 31 36.04 32.44 10.64
N GLN A 32 36.92 31.82 11.43
CA GLN A 32 36.69 30.88 12.54
C GLN A 32 36.57 31.59 13.93
N PRO A 33 36.37 30.90 15.08
CA PRO A 33 35.54 31.36 16.20
C PRO A 33 36.27 32.18 17.29
N GLY A 34 35.54 33.12 17.93
CA GLY A 34 36.04 33.95 19.03
C GLY A 34 35.35 33.66 20.37
N TYR A 35 36.13 33.25 21.37
CA TYR A 35 35.78 33.16 22.79
C TYR A 35 35.83 34.55 23.46
N GLY A 36 34.82 34.91 24.26
CA GLY A 36 34.82 36.11 25.09
C GLY A 36 34.10 35.89 26.43
N TYR A 37 34.81 36.14 27.54
CA TYR A 37 34.34 36.04 28.94
C TYR A 37 33.30 37.12 29.30
N PRO A 38 32.42 36.90 30.29
CA PRO A 38 31.48 37.91 30.77
C PRO A 38 32.08 38.80 31.87
N GLN A 39 31.78 40.10 31.80
CA GLN A 39 32.11 41.11 32.81
C GLN A 39 30.86 41.41 33.66
N GLN A 40 30.99 41.24 34.98
CA GLN A 40 29.95 41.46 36.00
C GLN A 40 29.63 42.96 36.20
N ALA A 41 28.37 43.26 36.53
CA ALA A 41 27.95 44.51 37.17
C ALA A 41 26.77 44.24 38.16
N PRO A 42 26.61 45.06 39.22
CA PRO A 42 26.13 44.59 40.54
C PRO A 42 24.68 44.97 40.90
N GLN A 43 24.29 44.49 42.09
CA GLN A 43 22.97 44.20 42.67
C GLN A 43 22.32 45.36 43.48
N GLY A 44 20.98 45.39 43.55
CA GLY A 44 20.12 46.15 44.51
C GLY A 44 19.54 47.46 43.95
N VAL A 45 18.26 47.88 44.06
CA VAL A 45 17.16 47.76 45.07
C VAL A 45 15.80 48.16 44.39
N PRO A 46 14.61 47.93 44.98
CA PRO A 46 13.30 47.85 44.29
C PRO A 46 12.44 49.14 44.33
N PRO A 47 11.35 49.21 43.53
CA PRO A 47 10.08 49.73 44.08
C PRO A 47 8.82 48.94 43.68
N GLN A 48 7.89 48.87 44.64
CA GLN A 48 6.50 48.38 44.53
C GLN A 48 5.61 49.33 43.70
N GLY A 49 4.61 48.78 42.99
CA GLY A 49 3.34 49.49 42.75
C GLY A 49 2.54 49.17 41.47
N GLN A 50 1.37 48.56 41.67
CA GLN A 50 0.11 48.59 40.88
C GLN A 50 -0.20 47.55 39.78
N PRO A 51 -1.48 47.10 39.66
CA PRO A 51 -1.91 46.00 38.81
C PRO A 51 -2.44 46.50 37.45
N GLY A 52 -1.79 46.11 36.36
CA GLY A 52 -2.20 46.43 34.99
C GLY A 52 -2.60 45.18 34.20
N TYR A 53 -3.87 45.13 33.78
CA TYR A 53 -4.37 44.22 32.74
C TYR A 53 -3.69 44.57 31.40
N GLY A 54 -2.98 43.62 30.78
CA GLY A 54 -2.26 43.85 29.52
C GLY A 54 -2.06 42.59 28.69
N TYR A 55 -2.37 42.72 27.40
CA TYR A 55 -2.26 41.76 26.30
C TYR A 55 -0.91 41.01 26.20
N PRO A 56 -0.86 39.81 25.57
CA PRO A 56 0.40 39.11 25.36
C PRO A 56 1.23 39.81 24.29
N GLN A 57 2.23 40.59 24.72
CA GLN A 57 3.28 41.10 23.87
C GLN A 57 4.43 40.08 23.84
N GLN A 58 4.81 39.63 22.65
CA GLN A 58 5.90 38.69 22.42
C GLN A 58 7.22 39.33 22.87
N GLN A 59 7.85 38.76 23.91
CA GLN A 59 9.24 39.06 24.28
C GLN A 59 10.20 38.12 23.55
N PRO A 60 11.28 38.65 22.93
CA PRO A 60 12.39 37.83 22.47
C PRO A 60 13.30 37.45 23.64
N GLY A 61 13.44 36.13 23.89
CA GLY A 61 14.63 35.53 24.48
C GLY A 61 14.64 35.27 25.99
N VAL A 62 14.53 33.99 26.35
CA VAL A 62 15.27 33.39 27.49
C VAL A 62 15.48 31.90 27.16
N PRO A 63 16.71 31.35 27.13
CA PRO A 63 16.87 29.90 27.03
C PRO A 63 16.52 29.25 28.38
N PRO A 64 15.57 28.31 28.45
CA PRO A 64 15.36 27.53 29.65
C PRO A 64 16.54 26.56 29.80
N GLN A 65 17.42 26.85 30.75
CA GLN A 65 18.42 25.90 31.23
C GLN A 65 17.70 24.88 32.11
N GLY A 66 17.11 23.87 31.47
CA GLY A 66 16.32 22.83 32.12
C GLY A 66 16.54 21.48 31.45
N GLN A 67 17.44 20.70 32.06
CA GLN A 67 17.63 19.23 31.96
C GLN A 67 17.75 18.60 30.56
N PRO A 68 18.68 17.64 30.32
CA PRO A 68 18.67 16.83 29.12
C PRO A 68 17.47 15.87 29.17
N GLY A 69 16.29 16.39 28.86
CA GLY A 69 15.13 15.60 28.51
C GLY A 69 15.40 14.97 27.14
N TYR A 70 15.51 13.65 27.10
CA TYR A 70 15.46 12.87 25.87
C TYR A 70 14.08 13.04 25.21
N GLY A 71 13.88 14.18 24.55
CA GLY A 71 12.71 14.45 23.73
C GLY A 71 12.86 13.67 22.42
N TYR A 72 12.14 12.56 22.31
CA TYR A 72 11.91 11.94 21.02
C TYR A 72 11.23 12.98 20.10
N PRO A 73 11.77 13.27 18.90
CA PRO A 73 11.08 14.13 17.96
C PRO A 73 9.71 13.51 17.68
N GLN A 74 8.64 14.28 17.88
CA GLN A 74 7.28 13.87 17.59
C GLN A 74 7.13 13.72 16.08
N GLN A 75 7.41 12.51 15.59
CA GLN A 75 7.36 12.14 14.18
C GLN A 75 5.92 12.22 13.68
N ALA A 76 5.73 12.86 12.53
CA ALA A 76 4.44 12.91 11.87
C ALA A 76 3.95 11.47 11.56
N PRO A 77 2.64 11.19 11.72
CA PRO A 77 2.04 9.91 11.37
C PRO A 77 2.49 9.39 10.00
N GLY A 78 2.95 8.15 9.94
CA GLY A 78 3.35 7.51 8.69
C GLY A 78 4.75 7.86 8.18
N THR A 79 5.56 8.59 8.96
CA THR A 79 7.00 8.72 8.69
C THR A 79 7.73 7.47 9.19
N LEU A 80 8.63 6.97 8.34
CA LEU A 80 9.48 5.85 8.68
C LEU A 80 10.73 6.36 9.37
N GLN A 81 11.13 5.66 10.44
CA GLN A 81 12.44 5.87 11.01
C GLN A 81 13.47 5.29 10.03
N ALA A 82 14.10 6.19 9.26
CA ALA A 82 15.14 5.85 8.30
C ALA A 82 16.18 4.97 9.01
N ASN A 83 16.35 3.73 8.52
CA ASN A 83 17.31 2.73 8.97
C ASN A 83 16.85 1.67 10.01
N SER A 84 15.65 1.76 10.60
CA SER A 84 15.24 0.78 11.63
C SER A 84 14.02 -0.06 11.26
N GLY A 85 13.32 0.24 10.16
CA GLY A 85 12.16 -0.54 9.71
C GLY A 85 10.92 -0.36 10.61
N TYR A 86 10.90 0.70 11.41
CA TYR A 86 9.76 1.06 12.25
C TYR A 86 8.99 2.24 11.64
N ILE A 87 7.67 2.21 11.83
CA ILE A 87 6.75 3.27 11.41
C ILE A 87 5.90 3.70 12.61
N ASN A 88 5.66 5.01 12.73
CA ASN A 88 4.73 5.51 13.73
C ASN A 88 3.30 5.60 13.16
N ILE A 89 2.37 4.87 13.76
CA ILE A 89 0.95 4.89 13.44
C ILE A 89 0.21 5.60 14.58
N PRO A 90 -0.70 6.56 14.31
CA PRO A 90 -1.35 7.37 15.35
C PRO A 90 -1.91 6.58 16.53
N THR A 91 -2.53 5.44 16.26
CA THR A 91 -3.25 4.63 17.26
C THR A 91 -2.39 3.52 17.87
N LEU A 92 -1.31 3.10 17.20
CA LEU A 92 -0.49 1.96 17.62
C LEU A 92 0.92 2.37 18.10
N GLY A 93 1.29 3.64 17.92
CA GLY A 93 2.64 4.11 18.18
C GLY A 93 3.65 3.56 17.17
N THR A 94 4.89 3.37 17.62
CA THR A 94 5.99 2.89 16.79
C THR A 94 5.94 1.37 16.65
N VAL A 95 5.70 0.87 15.45
CA VAL A 95 5.56 -0.57 15.15
C VAL A 95 6.55 -1.02 14.07
N GLU A 96 7.01 -2.27 14.18
CA GLU A 96 7.94 -2.89 13.22
C GLU A 96 7.21 -3.27 11.93
N VAL A 97 7.70 -2.79 10.78
CA VAL A 97 7.19 -3.18 9.46
C VAL A 97 7.61 -4.62 9.17
N ALA A 98 6.67 -5.43 8.70
CA ALA A 98 6.94 -6.83 8.39
C ALA A 98 7.91 -6.97 7.20
N SER A 99 9.02 -7.67 7.40
CA SER A 99 9.98 -8.01 6.35
C SER A 99 9.36 -8.88 5.25
N MET A 100 9.90 -8.80 4.03
CA MET A 100 9.41 -9.61 2.91
C MET A 100 9.49 -11.11 3.17
N GLY A 101 10.53 -11.59 3.85
CA GLY A 101 10.68 -13.00 4.19
C GLY A 101 9.53 -13.52 5.06
N ARG A 102 9.09 -12.75 6.07
CA ARG A 102 7.92 -13.11 6.88
C ARG A 102 6.63 -13.06 6.07
N ARG A 103 6.47 -12.06 5.19
CA ARG A 103 5.30 -11.99 4.30
C ARG A 103 5.24 -13.18 3.34
N LEU A 104 6.37 -13.59 2.78
CA LEU A 104 6.50 -14.77 1.93
C LEU A 104 6.21 -16.05 2.72
N GLY A 105 6.80 -16.20 3.92
CA GLY A 105 6.53 -17.34 4.80
C GLY A 105 5.04 -17.46 5.15
N ALA A 106 4.37 -16.34 5.43
CA ALA A 106 2.94 -16.32 5.70
C ALA A 106 2.14 -16.79 4.47
N ARG A 107 2.54 -16.34 3.27
CA ARG A 107 1.96 -16.81 2.00
C ARG A 107 2.20 -18.29 1.74
N CYS A 108 3.35 -18.85 2.10
CA CYS A 108 3.61 -20.29 2.01
C CYS A 108 2.67 -21.09 2.93
N ILE A 109 2.47 -20.64 4.18
CA ILE A 109 1.52 -21.28 5.10
C ILE A 109 0.09 -21.17 4.57
N ASP A 110 -0.31 -19.99 4.10
CA ASP A 110 -1.62 -19.77 3.48
C ASP A 110 -1.80 -20.69 2.24
N ALA A 111 -0.76 -20.88 1.43
CA ALA A 111 -0.79 -21.76 0.26
C ALA A 111 -0.96 -23.24 0.63
N VAL A 112 -0.37 -23.69 1.74
CA VAL A 112 -0.59 -25.05 2.26
C VAL A 112 -2.03 -25.21 2.74
N VAL A 113 -2.56 -24.26 3.52
CA VAL A 113 -3.94 -24.31 4.03
C VAL A 113 -4.94 -24.34 2.88
N ILE A 114 -4.82 -23.42 1.93
CA ILE A 114 -5.69 -23.35 0.75
C ILE A 114 -5.47 -24.57 -0.14
N GLY A 115 -4.22 -25.03 -0.31
CA GLY A 115 -3.87 -26.18 -1.13
C GLY A 115 -4.50 -27.48 -0.62
N VAL A 116 -4.51 -27.71 0.70
CA VAL A 116 -5.20 -28.87 1.30
C VAL A 116 -6.70 -28.79 1.04
N LEU A 117 -7.30 -27.62 1.25
CA LEU A 117 -8.73 -27.40 1.00
C LEU A 117 -9.10 -27.65 -0.47
N TYR A 118 -8.28 -27.15 -1.40
CA TYR A 118 -8.47 -27.37 -2.84
C TYR A 118 -8.20 -28.80 -3.24
N GLY A 119 -7.26 -29.50 -2.59
CA GLY A 119 -7.02 -30.91 -2.80
C GLY A 119 -8.25 -31.75 -2.46
N ILE A 120 -8.86 -31.51 -1.29
CA ILE A 120 -10.09 -32.19 -0.85
C ILE A 120 -11.23 -31.90 -1.83
N LEU A 121 -11.47 -30.64 -2.15
CA LEU A 121 -12.56 -30.25 -3.04
C LEU A 121 -12.35 -30.74 -4.47
N SER A 122 -11.11 -30.76 -4.96
CA SER A 122 -10.78 -31.32 -6.28
C SER A 122 -11.01 -32.83 -6.30
N ALA A 123 -10.69 -33.55 -5.21
CA ALA A 123 -10.97 -34.97 -5.10
C ALA A 123 -12.49 -35.26 -5.12
N ILE A 124 -13.28 -34.46 -4.40
CA ILE A 124 -14.75 -34.55 -4.44
C ILE A 124 -15.27 -34.21 -5.84
N GLY A 125 -14.82 -33.11 -6.43
CA GLY A 125 -15.23 -32.68 -7.77
C GLY A 125 -14.88 -33.71 -8.85
N LEU A 126 -13.70 -34.33 -8.76
CA LEU A 126 -13.27 -35.40 -9.65
C LEU A 126 -14.12 -36.67 -9.44
N ALA A 127 -14.39 -37.07 -8.21
CA ALA A 127 -15.25 -38.21 -7.92
C ALA A 127 -16.67 -37.99 -8.48
N SER A 128 -17.24 -36.79 -8.31
CA SER A 128 -18.51 -36.40 -8.88
C SER A 128 -18.49 -36.44 -10.41
N ALA A 129 -17.45 -35.89 -11.04
CA ALA A 129 -17.31 -35.89 -12.50
C ALA A 129 -17.16 -37.31 -13.07
N LEU A 130 -16.39 -38.18 -12.41
CA LEU A 130 -16.24 -39.58 -12.81
C LEU A 130 -17.55 -40.37 -12.64
N GLY A 131 -18.33 -40.07 -11.59
CA GLY A 131 -19.67 -40.65 -11.41
C GLY A 131 -20.62 -40.28 -12.56
N LEU A 132 -20.60 -39.01 -12.99
CA LEU A 132 -21.39 -38.53 -14.13
C LEU A 132 -20.91 -39.09 -15.47
N ALA A 133 -19.59 -39.27 -15.63
CA ALA A 133 -19.04 -39.90 -16.82
C ALA A 133 -19.53 -41.35 -16.94
N LYS A 134 -19.51 -42.11 -15.84
CA LYS A 134 -20.03 -43.47 -15.82
C LYS A 134 -21.52 -43.56 -16.15
N SER A 135 -22.34 -42.60 -15.71
CA SER A 135 -23.75 -42.56 -16.12
C SER A 135 -23.96 -42.27 -17.60
N THR A 136 -22.93 -41.79 -18.32
CA THR A 136 -23.00 -41.61 -19.77
C THR A 136 -22.80 -42.94 -20.50
N ASP A 137 -22.03 -43.88 -19.93
CA ASP A 137 -21.86 -45.22 -20.49
C ASP A 137 -23.17 -46.03 -20.46
N ASP A 138 -24.08 -45.70 -19.54
CA ASP A 138 -25.42 -46.29 -19.45
C ASP A 138 -26.38 -45.78 -20.55
N CYS A 139 -26.01 -44.74 -21.31
CA CYS A 139 -26.85 -44.18 -22.38
C CYS A 139 -26.95 -45.06 -23.65
N GLY A 140 -26.20 -46.16 -23.72
CA GLY A 140 -26.22 -47.07 -24.88
C GLY A 140 -25.51 -46.50 -26.11
N SER A 141 -25.91 -46.96 -27.29
CA SER A 141 -25.30 -46.61 -28.58
C SER A 141 -26.00 -45.43 -29.26
N ASN A 142 -25.35 -44.80 -30.23
CA ASN A 142 -25.92 -43.71 -31.03
C ASN A 142 -27.13 -44.11 -31.90
N LEU A 143 -27.46 -45.41 -31.94
CA LEU A 143 -28.61 -45.97 -32.63
C LEU A 143 -29.84 -46.09 -31.69
N ASP A 144 -29.65 -45.95 -30.38
CA ASP A 144 -30.71 -46.14 -29.40
C ASP A 144 -31.66 -44.91 -29.35
N PRO A 145 -32.99 -45.14 -29.35
CA PRO A 145 -33.96 -44.07 -29.16
C PRO A 145 -33.74 -43.37 -27.82
N GLY A 146 -33.48 -42.06 -27.84
CA GLY A 146 -33.23 -41.27 -26.63
C GLY A 146 -31.75 -41.08 -26.27
N TYR A 147 -30.81 -41.66 -27.01
CA TYR A 147 -29.36 -41.46 -26.82
C TYR A 147 -28.97 -39.98 -26.77
N GLN A 148 -29.46 -39.18 -27.72
CA GLN A 148 -29.15 -37.75 -27.80
C GLN A 148 -29.62 -36.98 -26.57
N SER A 149 -30.82 -37.27 -26.05
CA SER A 149 -31.34 -36.65 -24.84
C SER A 149 -30.51 -37.05 -23.61
N CYS A 150 -30.18 -38.34 -23.47
CA CYS A 150 -29.36 -38.87 -22.37
C CYS A 150 -27.97 -38.23 -22.33
N VAL A 151 -27.27 -38.19 -23.47
CA VAL A 151 -25.94 -37.57 -23.57
C VAL A 151 -26.00 -36.07 -23.33
N ASN A 152 -27.02 -35.37 -23.83
CA ASN A 152 -27.19 -33.94 -23.59
C ASN A 152 -27.39 -33.65 -22.08
N ASP A 153 -28.25 -34.38 -21.39
CA ASP A 153 -28.49 -34.20 -19.95
C ASP A 153 -27.23 -34.50 -19.11
N ALA A 154 -26.50 -35.56 -19.46
CA ALA A 154 -25.22 -35.89 -18.83
C ALA A 154 -24.17 -34.79 -19.08
N SER A 155 -24.06 -34.29 -20.30
CA SER A 155 -23.11 -33.22 -20.64
C SER A 155 -23.42 -31.91 -19.91
N VAL A 156 -24.70 -31.53 -19.79
CA VAL A 156 -25.12 -30.36 -19.01
C VAL A 156 -24.77 -30.55 -17.53
N SER A 157 -24.97 -31.74 -16.97
CA SER A 157 -24.63 -32.05 -15.58
C SER A 157 -23.12 -31.98 -15.32
N ILE A 158 -22.29 -32.46 -16.25
CA ILE A 158 -20.83 -32.35 -16.17
C ILE A 158 -20.39 -30.89 -16.23
N ILE A 159 -20.91 -30.12 -17.18
CA ILE A 159 -20.61 -28.69 -17.32
C ILE A 159 -21.02 -27.92 -16.05
N ALA A 160 -22.22 -28.17 -15.54
CA ALA A 160 -22.72 -27.55 -14.31
C ALA A 160 -21.85 -27.89 -13.10
N THR A 161 -21.39 -29.14 -12.99
CA THR A 161 -20.47 -29.58 -11.93
C THR A 161 -19.14 -28.85 -12.03
N MET A 162 -18.57 -28.72 -13.24
CA MET A 162 -17.30 -28.01 -13.47
C MET A 162 -17.40 -26.53 -13.09
N PHE A 163 -18.42 -25.82 -13.57
CA PHE A 163 -18.64 -24.42 -13.19
C PHE A 163 -18.98 -24.26 -11.70
N GLY A 164 -19.71 -25.21 -11.11
CA GLY A 164 -20.03 -25.23 -9.69
C GLY A 164 -18.77 -25.33 -8.82
N VAL A 165 -17.85 -26.24 -9.15
CA VAL A 165 -16.57 -26.40 -8.44
C VAL A 165 -15.69 -25.15 -8.62
N LEU A 166 -15.61 -24.60 -9.83
CA LEU A 166 -14.87 -23.37 -10.10
C LEU A 166 -15.42 -22.18 -9.30
N ALA A 167 -16.74 -21.99 -9.31
CA ALA A 167 -17.40 -20.94 -8.54
C ALA A 167 -17.15 -21.10 -7.04
N LEU A 168 -17.16 -22.33 -6.54
CA LEU A 168 -16.84 -22.64 -5.15
C LEU A 168 -15.40 -22.26 -4.80
N PHE A 169 -14.41 -22.52 -5.67
CA PHE A 169 -13.02 -22.08 -5.45
C PHE A 169 -12.87 -20.57 -5.40
N ILE A 170 -13.52 -19.85 -6.32
CA ILE A 170 -13.50 -18.39 -6.32
C ILE A 170 -14.11 -17.87 -5.02
N LEU A 171 -15.26 -18.41 -4.62
CA LEU A 171 -15.95 -18.03 -3.39
C LEU A 171 -15.08 -18.28 -2.17
N ILE A 172 -14.45 -19.45 -2.05
CA ILE A 172 -13.58 -19.78 -0.92
C ILE A 172 -12.36 -18.86 -0.87
N THR A 173 -11.68 -18.63 -2.01
CA THR A 173 -10.53 -17.70 -2.05
C THR A 173 -10.95 -16.31 -1.61
N LEU A 174 -12.07 -15.83 -2.14
CA LEU A 174 -12.61 -14.52 -1.86
C LEU A 174 -12.94 -14.42 -0.37
N LEU A 175 -13.72 -15.36 0.19
CA LEU A 175 -14.06 -15.33 1.61
C LEU A 175 -12.82 -15.46 2.50
N TYR A 176 -11.87 -16.33 2.16
CA TYR A 176 -10.66 -16.52 2.96
C TYR A 176 -9.75 -15.29 2.93
N GLU A 177 -9.34 -14.79 1.77
CA GLU A 177 -8.41 -13.65 1.71
C GLU A 177 -9.11 -12.33 1.99
N TRP A 178 -10.21 -12.04 1.29
CA TRP A 178 -10.86 -10.74 1.39
C TRP A 178 -11.46 -10.53 2.78
N LEU A 179 -12.22 -11.49 3.32
CA LEU A 179 -12.91 -11.29 4.59
C LEU A 179 -11.94 -11.28 5.78
N LEU A 180 -10.99 -12.22 5.83
CA LEU A 180 -10.01 -12.27 6.93
C LEU A 180 -9.11 -11.03 6.93
N ILE A 181 -8.67 -10.54 5.77
CA ILE A 181 -7.88 -9.31 5.70
C ILE A 181 -8.75 -8.10 6.03
N SER A 182 -9.97 -8.02 5.50
CA SER A 182 -10.85 -6.87 5.72
C SER A 182 -11.24 -6.69 7.18
N LEU A 183 -11.66 -7.77 7.84
CA LEU A 183 -12.23 -7.70 9.19
C LEU A 183 -11.18 -7.90 10.28
N ILE A 184 -10.26 -8.83 10.07
CA ILE A 184 -9.30 -9.25 11.11
C ILE A 184 -7.91 -8.64 10.85
N GLY A 185 -7.61 -8.29 9.60
CA GLY A 185 -6.29 -7.81 9.19
C GLY A 185 -5.28 -8.93 9.04
N ALA A 186 -5.64 -10.21 9.15
CA ALA A 186 -4.66 -11.29 9.05
C ALA A 186 -5.30 -12.59 8.58
N THR A 187 -4.66 -13.22 7.60
CA THR A 187 -4.91 -14.62 7.19
C THR A 187 -4.28 -15.58 8.22
N LEU A 188 -4.57 -16.88 8.13
CA LEU A 188 -4.03 -17.86 9.09
C LEU A 188 -2.51 -17.90 9.06
N GLY A 189 -1.88 -17.86 7.88
CA GLY A 189 -0.43 -17.79 7.75
C GLY A 189 0.16 -16.50 8.33
N LYS A 190 -0.52 -15.37 8.15
CA LYS A 190 -0.11 -14.09 8.78
C LYS A 190 -0.21 -14.17 10.30
N LYS A 191 -1.30 -14.74 10.84
CA LYS A 191 -1.45 -14.97 12.29
C LYS A 191 -0.35 -15.88 12.83
N ALA A 192 -0.03 -16.96 12.12
CA ALA A 192 1.01 -17.90 12.53
C ALA A 192 2.40 -17.27 12.64
N LEU A 193 2.68 -16.24 11.83
CA LEU A 193 3.96 -15.51 11.84
C LEU A 193 3.89 -14.17 12.60
N GLY A 194 2.81 -13.92 13.35
CA GLY A 194 2.65 -12.67 14.10
C GLY A 194 2.58 -11.45 13.20
N LEU A 195 1.88 -11.52 12.07
CA LEU A 195 1.72 -10.42 11.11
C LEU A 195 0.28 -9.92 11.09
N LYS A 196 0.14 -8.60 10.94
CA LYS A 196 -1.16 -7.95 10.78
C LYS A 196 -1.12 -6.86 9.73
N VAL A 197 -2.13 -6.83 8.88
CA VAL A 197 -2.45 -5.78 7.93
C VAL A 197 -3.29 -4.73 8.66
N VAL A 198 -2.86 -3.48 8.62
CA VAL A 198 -3.54 -2.35 9.25
C VAL A 198 -3.57 -1.16 8.31
N LYS A 199 -4.53 -0.25 8.51
CA LYS A 199 -4.51 1.05 7.82
C LYS A 199 -3.39 1.93 8.37
N GLU A 200 -2.70 2.64 7.47
CA GLU A 200 -1.63 3.57 7.84
C GLU A 200 -2.10 4.67 8.77
N ASN A 201 -3.31 5.19 8.53
CA ASN A 201 -3.81 6.37 9.24
C ASN A 201 -4.41 6.02 10.61
N THR A 202 -5.00 4.82 10.74
CA THR A 202 -5.79 4.47 11.93
C THR A 202 -5.26 3.28 12.71
N GLY A 203 -4.35 2.48 12.16
CA GLY A 203 -3.88 1.24 12.79
C GLY A 203 -4.96 0.15 12.95
N MET A 204 -6.18 0.40 12.49
CA MET A 204 -7.28 -0.55 12.55
C MET A 204 -7.25 -1.51 11.35
N ALA A 205 -8.12 -2.53 11.39
CA ALA A 205 -8.30 -3.42 10.26
C ALA A 205 -8.69 -2.63 8.97
N PRO A 206 -8.26 -3.09 7.79
CA PRO A 206 -8.55 -2.45 6.49
C PRO A 206 -10.03 -2.15 6.24
N GLY A 207 -10.95 -2.98 6.73
CA GLY A 207 -12.36 -2.94 6.34
C GLY A 207 -12.59 -3.44 4.91
N LEU A 208 -13.85 -3.62 4.55
CA LEU A 208 -14.25 -4.30 3.30
C LEU A 208 -13.72 -3.61 2.04
N GLY A 209 -13.77 -2.27 1.97
CA GLY A 209 -13.32 -1.52 0.80
C GLY A 209 -11.82 -1.64 0.55
N ALA A 210 -10.99 -1.35 1.55
CA ALA A 210 -9.54 -1.46 1.42
C ALA A 210 -9.10 -2.92 1.22
N GLY A 211 -9.76 -3.88 1.89
CA GLY A 211 -9.53 -5.30 1.63
C GLY A 211 -9.89 -5.70 0.19
N PHE A 212 -10.96 -5.16 -0.40
CA PHE A 212 -11.37 -5.46 -1.77
C PHE A 212 -10.35 -4.92 -2.77
N ILE A 213 -9.87 -3.69 -2.57
CA ILE A 213 -8.81 -3.09 -3.39
C ILE A 213 -7.55 -3.98 -3.40
N ARG A 214 -7.16 -4.51 -2.23
CA ARG A 214 -6.03 -5.44 -2.12
C ARG A 214 -6.24 -6.73 -2.90
N TRP A 215 -7.48 -7.21 -3.01
CA TRP A 215 -7.84 -8.44 -3.70
C TRP A 215 -7.95 -8.23 -5.22
N ILE A 216 -8.56 -7.12 -5.67
CA ILE A 216 -8.85 -6.88 -7.09
C ILE A 216 -7.63 -6.45 -7.89
N ILE A 217 -6.67 -5.72 -7.31
CA ILE A 217 -5.51 -5.19 -8.04
C ILE A 217 -4.65 -6.32 -8.67
N PRO A 218 -4.26 -7.37 -7.92
CA PRO A 218 -3.58 -8.51 -8.54
C PRO A 218 -4.40 -9.20 -9.63
N ILE A 219 -5.72 -9.28 -9.47
CA ILE A 219 -6.63 -9.90 -10.47
C ILE A 219 -6.69 -9.06 -11.74
N VAL A 220 -6.81 -7.75 -11.62
CA VAL A 220 -6.75 -6.82 -12.76
C VAL A 220 -5.40 -6.93 -13.47
N GLY A 221 -4.31 -7.02 -12.70
CA GLY A 221 -2.98 -7.27 -13.23
C GLY A 221 -2.84 -8.63 -13.93
N ALA A 222 -3.65 -9.62 -13.56
CA ALA A 222 -3.62 -10.95 -14.19
C ALA A 222 -4.16 -10.92 -15.63
N PHE A 223 -5.10 -10.02 -15.95
CA PHE A 223 -5.60 -9.85 -17.32
C PHE A 223 -4.53 -9.34 -18.30
N LEU A 224 -3.43 -8.79 -17.81
CA LEU A 224 -2.25 -8.44 -18.61
C LEU A 224 -1.29 -9.63 -18.73
N CYS A 225 -1.80 -10.79 -19.18
CA CYS A 225 -1.05 -12.03 -19.36
C CYS A 225 -0.26 -12.46 -18.09
N TYR A 226 -0.84 -12.28 -16.91
CA TYR A 226 -0.20 -12.49 -15.60
C TYR A 226 1.01 -11.62 -15.26
N ILE A 227 1.56 -10.86 -16.23
CA ILE A 227 2.72 -9.98 -16.02
C ILE A 227 2.37 -8.91 -14.98
N GLY A 228 1.19 -8.29 -15.09
CA GLY A 228 0.75 -7.26 -14.14
C GLY A 228 0.58 -7.80 -12.71
N ALA A 229 0.13 -9.05 -12.55
CA ALA A 229 0.01 -9.69 -11.25
C ALA A 229 1.39 -9.91 -10.62
N ILE A 230 2.35 -10.44 -11.38
CA ILE A 230 3.73 -10.65 -10.92
C ILE A 230 4.35 -9.31 -10.52
N LEU A 231 4.22 -8.27 -11.34
CA LEU A 231 4.71 -6.94 -11.02
C LEU A 231 4.08 -6.38 -9.74
N THR A 232 2.79 -6.62 -9.51
CA THR A 232 2.10 -6.21 -8.28
C THR A 232 2.64 -6.90 -7.02
N TYR A 233 3.09 -8.15 -7.13
CA TYR A 233 3.70 -8.89 -6.02
C TYR A 233 5.19 -8.59 -5.84
N LEU A 234 5.88 -8.17 -6.91
CA LEU A 234 7.28 -7.73 -6.87
C LEU A 234 7.44 -6.24 -6.53
N SER A 235 6.40 -5.43 -6.71
CA SER A 235 6.42 -4.01 -6.40
C SER A 235 6.89 -3.63 -4.99
N PRO A 236 6.67 -4.45 -3.93
CA PRO A 236 7.22 -4.15 -2.61
C PRO A 236 8.76 -4.08 -2.59
N PHE A 237 9.47 -4.77 -3.50
CA PHE A 237 10.94 -4.70 -3.61
C PHE A 237 11.42 -3.41 -4.27
N PHE A 238 10.56 -2.76 -5.06
CA PHE A 238 10.84 -1.47 -5.69
C PHE A 238 10.32 -0.29 -4.86
N ASP A 239 9.85 -0.55 -3.64
CA ASP A 239 9.30 0.46 -2.75
C ASP A 239 10.40 1.18 -1.97
N ASN A 240 10.89 2.29 -2.54
CA ASN A 240 11.88 3.16 -1.90
C ASN A 240 11.34 3.94 -0.68
N SER A 241 10.05 3.83 -0.36
CA SER A 241 9.51 4.48 0.84
C SER A 241 10.09 3.86 2.12
N GLY A 242 10.48 2.59 2.09
CA GLY A 242 10.86 1.80 3.26
C GLY A 242 9.67 1.12 3.96
N LYS A 243 8.43 1.32 3.46
CA LYS A 243 7.20 0.71 4.02
C LYS A 243 6.99 -0.71 3.51
N LEU A 244 7.77 -1.13 2.51
CA LEU A 244 7.71 -2.45 1.93
C LEU A 244 6.29 -2.79 1.42
N GLN A 245 5.67 -1.82 0.74
CA GLN A 245 4.27 -1.89 0.29
C GLN A 245 4.14 -2.33 -1.16
N GLY A 246 3.24 -3.29 -1.39
CA GLY A 246 2.78 -3.61 -2.74
C GLY A 246 1.95 -2.47 -3.34
N TRP A 247 1.79 -2.43 -4.66
CA TRP A 247 0.86 -1.51 -5.31
C TRP A 247 -0.56 -1.69 -4.78
N HIS A 248 -0.93 -2.95 -4.50
CA HIS A 248 -2.19 -3.32 -3.86
C HIS A 248 -2.30 -2.82 -2.41
N ASP A 249 -1.20 -2.83 -1.65
CA ASP A 249 -1.15 -2.31 -0.27
C ASP A 249 -1.30 -0.78 -0.26
N ARG A 250 -0.56 -0.12 -1.16
CA ARG A 250 -0.50 1.35 -1.32
C ARG A 250 -1.84 1.91 -1.78
N ALA A 251 -2.47 1.30 -2.79
CA ALA A 251 -3.79 1.71 -3.25
C ALA A 251 -4.87 1.56 -2.17
N ALA A 252 -4.70 0.61 -1.26
CA ALA A 252 -5.60 0.40 -0.14
C ALA A 252 -5.26 1.24 1.10
N GLY A 253 -4.15 1.99 1.10
CA GLY A 253 -3.67 2.76 2.26
C GLY A 253 -3.36 1.88 3.47
N THR A 254 -2.76 0.72 3.22
CA THR A 254 -2.52 -0.32 4.23
C THR A 254 -1.06 -0.70 4.32
N LEU A 255 -0.63 -1.13 5.50
CA LEU A 255 0.70 -1.68 5.73
C LEU A 255 0.61 -3.01 6.48
N VAL A 256 1.68 -3.81 6.39
CA VAL A 256 1.79 -5.04 7.17
C VAL A 256 2.83 -4.83 8.25
N ILE A 257 2.40 -4.99 9.50
CA ILE A 257 3.19 -4.85 10.70
C ILE A 257 3.41 -6.20 11.35
N LYS A 258 4.45 -6.29 12.16
CA LYS A 258 4.63 -7.37 13.12
C LYS A 258 3.84 -7.06 14.40
N GLN A 259 3.17 -8.07 14.92
CA GLN A 259 2.46 -8.04 16.20
C GLN A 259 3.34 -8.52 17.35
#